data_AF-A0A943G2X5-F1
#
_entry.id   AF-A0A943G2X5-F1
#
_cell.length_a   1.000
_cell.length_b   1.000
_cell.length_c   1.000
_cell.angle_alpha   90.00
_cell.angle_beta   90.00
_cell.angle_gamma   90.00
#
_symmetry.space_group_name_H-M   'P 1'
#
loop_
_entity.id
_entity.type
_entity.pdbx_description
1 polymer ?
#
loop_
_entity_poly.entity_id
_entity_poly.type
_entity_poly.pdbx_seq_one_letter_code
_entity_poly.pdbx_strand_id
1 'polypeptide(L)'
;MIENIIAYQREYFEIINEFKKNENTYDDYLLLLDKIELLLKRNKKTITNFLKLNNSDYLYYGGATYFDNYSMEINPVTFSGKKIIISEPLLKLSPFLELNDFFDFDRIKEILDNSIDNTLKLKDKMLDATIIYINPNDYILEIKEDIYKTARDITIQYINENLETDYNDVDDFVHDNNGLSFKELDEKYPKLNNILFTVDSTLKMSLKEKIIQGYIDCGIDKEKIKDMSAIEQVIFTFIGLFGQAFELKTISIILKCPLYITRPNVIMYLNCFIYVDNDDKERISESNVLFALYQVLKSKNPEQIKYCGDYKKIVESLSKKYNSIDDYVNELKKIVD
;
A
#
# COMPACT_ATOMS: atom_id res chain seq x y z
N MET A 1 14.48 24.12 8.88
CA MET A 1 13.62 22.90 9.03
C MET A 1 13.86 21.93 7.89
N ILE A 2 13.83 22.37 6.63
CA ILE A 2 14.22 21.53 5.48
C ILE A 2 15.67 21.03 5.58
N GLU A 3 16.61 21.85 6.06
CA GLU A 3 18.01 21.42 6.29
C GLU A 3 18.10 20.21 7.23
N ASN A 4 17.24 20.12 8.24
CA ASN A 4 17.20 18.97 9.16
C ASN A 4 16.62 17.73 8.47
N ILE A 5 15.66 17.91 7.55
CA ILE A 5 15.12 16.83 6.72
C ILE A 5 16.24 16.27 5.82
N ILE A 6 16.96 17.15 5.13
CA ILE A 6 18.07 16.77 4.26
C ILE A 6 19.19 16.10 5.08
N ALA A 7 19.48 16.58 6.28
CA ALA A 7 20.52 16.02 7.14
C ALA A 7 20.25 14.55 7.51
N TYR A 8 19.04 14.21 7.98
CA TYR A 8 18.75 12.80 8.30
C TYR A 8 18.70 11.92 7.06
N GLN A 9 18.26 12.45 5.91
CA GLN A 9 18.28 11.70 4.66
C GLN A 9 19.70 11.39 4.20
N ARG A 10 20.66 12.31 4.38
CA ARG A 10 22.09 12.03 4.15
C ARG A 10 22.59 10.90 5.03
N GLU A 11 22.28 10.94 6.33
CA GLU A 11 22.66 9.88 7.27
C GLU A 11 22.02 8.52 6.90
N TYR A 12 20.76 8.53 6.49
CA TYR A 12 20.08 7.34 5.98
C TYR A 12 20.80 6.74 4.75
N PHE A 13 21.24 7.59 3.81
CA PHE A 13 22.03 7.14 2.68
C PHE A 13 23.42 6.64 3.08
N GLU A 14 24.05 7.22 4.10
CA GLU A 14 25.33 6.72 4.62
C GLU A 14 25.18 5.29 5.16
N ILE A 15 24.13 5.03 5.95
CA ILE A 15 23.81 3.70 6.47
C ILE A 15 23.64 2.68 5.34
N ILE A 16 22.80 3.00 4.34
CA ILE A 16 22.52 2.08 3.23
C ILE A 16 23.76 1.86 2.34
N ASN A 17 24.52 2.91 2.04
CA ASN A 17 25.74 2.79 1.24
C ASN A 17 26.83 2.00 1.96
N GLU A 18 26.90 2.06 3.29
CA GLU A 18 27.80 1.22 4.08
C GLU A 18 27.40 -0.25 4.00
N PHE A 19 26.11 -0.56 4.22
CA PHE A 19 25.56 -1.91 4.14
C PHE A 19 25.82 -2.57 2.78
N LYS A 20 25.68 -1.82 1.68
CA LYS A 20 25.86 -2.30 0.31
C LYS A 20 27.29 -2.74 -0.06
N LYS A 21 28.30 -2.43 0.75
CA LYS A 21 29.72 -2.71 0.42
C LYS A 21 30.11 -4.17 0.65
N ASN A 22 29.30 -4.92 1.39
CA ASN A 22 29.63 -6.27 1.84
C ASN A 22 28.59 -7.29 1.34
N GLU A 23 28.95 -8.57 1.35
CA GLU A 23 27.95 -9.64 1.34
C GLU A 23 27.29 -9.69 2.73
N ASN A 24 25.98 -9.55 2.78
CA ASN A 24 25.23 -9.41 4.03
C ASN A 24 24.53 -10.71 4.42
N THR A 25 24.63 -11.05 5.70
CA THR A 25 23.92 -12.14 6.36
C THR A 25 22.56 -11.69 6.89
N TYR A 26 21.73 -12.63 7.33
CA TYR A 26 20.44 -12.32 7.97
C TYR A 26 20.55 -11.32 9.13
N ASP A 27 21.52 -11.52 10.04
CA ASP A 27 21.75 -10.64 11.19
C ASP A 27 22.17 -9.22 10.74
N ASP A 28 22.87 -9.10 9.62
CA ASP A 28 23.23 -7.79 9.06
C ASP A 28 21.99 -7.02 8.57
N TYR A 29 20.99 -7.71 7.98
CA TYR A 29 19.72 -7.07 7.62
C TYR A 29 18.93 -6.62 8.85
N LEU A 30 18.89 -7.44 9.91
CA LEU A 30 18.25 -7.01 11.17
C LEU A 30 18.93 -5.75 11.74
N LEU A 31 20.27 -5.74 11.77
CA LEU A 31 21.03 -4.58 12.23
C LEU A 31 20.80 -3.33 11.34
N LEU A 32 20.67 -3.51 10.03
CA LEU A 32 20.31 -2.42 9.11
C LEU A 32 18.95 -1.82 9.48
N LEU A 33 17.94 -2.67 9.72
CA LEU A 33 16.59 -2.24 10.08
C LEU A 33 16.59 -1.48 11.41
N ASP A 34 17.27 -1.99 12.44
CA ASP A 34 17.41 -1.31 13.73
C ASP A 34 18.02 0.09 13.57
N LYS A 35 19.09 0.21 12.78
CA LYS A 35 19.74 1.51 12.51
C LYS A 35 18.78 2.50 11.84
N ILE A 36 18.01 2.04 10.85
CA ILE A 36 17.04 2.87 10.13
C ILE A 36 15.89 3.27 11.04
N GLU A 37 15.35 2.33 11.84
CA GLU A 37 14.28 2.61 12.78
C GLU A 37 14.71 3.66 13.82
N LEU A 38 15.89 3.49 14.42
CA LEU A 38 16.45 4.44 15.38
C LEU A 38 16.64 5.83 14.75
N LEU A 39 17.12 5.90 13.51
CA LEU A 39 17.27 7.16 12.79
C LEU A 39 15.93 7.87 12.59
N LEU A 40 14.90 7.15 12.13
CA LEU A 40 13.57 7.72 11.91
C LEU A 40 12.89 8.12 13.22
N LYS A 41 12.98 7.29 14.26
CA LYS A 41 12.43 7.57 15.58
C LYS A 41 13.04 8.83 16.21
N ARG A 42 14.37 9.00 16.12
CA ARG A 42 15.07 10.21 16.58
C ARG A 42 14.60 11.46 15.85
N ASN A 43 14.22 11.33 14.58
CA ASN A 43 13.84 12.46 13.72
C ASN A 43 12.31 12.64 13.58
N LYS A 44 11.48 11.73 14.12
CA LYS A 44 10.01 11.71 14.00
C LYS A 44 9.39 13.08 14.24
N LYS A 45 9.69 13.70 15.38
CA LYS A 45 9.13 15.03 15.73
C LYS A 45 9.47 16.10 14.68
N THR A 46 10.70 16.10 14.17
CA THR A 46 11.14 17.05 13.13
C THR A 46 10.41 16.80 11.82
N ILE A 47 10.32 15.53 11.40
CA ILE A 47 9.61 15.13 10.18
C ILE A 47 8.12 15.50 10.27
N THR A 48 7.44 15.10 11.34
CA THR A 48 6.01 15.38 11.54
C THR A 48 5.73 16.89 11.58
N ASN A 49 6.55 17.68 12.26
CA ASN A 49 6.38 19.14 12.29
C ASN A 49 6.58 19.77 10.91
N PHE A 50 7.58 19.31 10.17
CA PHE A 50 7.82 19.77 8.81
C PHE A 50 6.64 19.44 7.89
N LEU A 51 6.14 18.19 7.92
CA LEU A 51 5.01 17.77 7.11
C LEU A 51 3.72 18.54 7.47
N LYS A 52 3.44 18.77 8.76
CA LYS A 52 2.27 19.55 9.21
C LYS A 52 2.27 20.99 8.68
N LEU A 53 3.45 21.61 8.55
CA LEU A 53 3.58 22.98 8.03
C LEU A 53 3.50 23.06 6.50
N ASN A 54 3.62 21.93 5.80
CA ASN A 54 3.69 21.86 4.34
C ASN A 54 2.69 20.85 3.76
N ASN A 55 1.65 20.46 4.51
CA ASN A 55 0.79 19.33 4.16
C ASN A 55 0.06 19.51 2.81
N SER A 56 -0.19 20.74 2.37
CA SER A 56 -0.74 21.05 1.05
C SER A 56 0.15 20.63 -0.11
N ASP A 57 1.45 20.49 0.13
CA ASP A 57 2.46 20.22 -0.90
C ASP A 57 2.75 18.73 -1.04
N TYR A 58 2.38 17.92 -0.04
CA TYR A 58 2.68 16.50 0.02
C TYR A 58 1.44 15.61 -0.15
N LEU A 59 1.68 14.43 -0.71
CA LEU A 59 0.73 13.32 -0.78
C LEU A 59 1.37 12.12 -0.08
N TYR A 60 0.58 11.30 0.60
CA TYR A 60 1.07 10.04 1.16
C TYR A 60 0.92 8.93 0.13
N TYR A 61 2.04 8.35 -0.30
CA TYR A 61 2.06 7.24 -1.24
C TYR A 61 1.89 5.90 -0.51
N GLY A 62 0.77 5.24 -0.75
CA GLY A 62 0.42 3.95 -0.16
C GLY A 62 0.81 2.73 -1.00
N GLY A 63 1.71 2.90 -1.98
CA GLY A 63 2.16 1.79 -2.82
C GLY A 63 3.20 0.88 -2.15
N ALA A 64 3.48 -0.23 -2.83
CA ALA A 64 4.59 -1.10 -2.51
C ALA A 64 5.83 -0.56 -3.23
N THR A 65 6.65 0.24 -2.55
CA THR A 65 7.90 0.81 -3.06
C THR A 65 8.97 -0.23 -3.43
N TYR A 66 8.63 -1.52 -3.33
CA TYR A 66 9.47 -2.69 -3.43
C TYR A 66 9.63 -3.26 -4.84
N PHE A 67 8.83 -2.84 -5.82
CA PHE A 67 8.75 -3.51 -7.12
C PHE A 67 9.02 -2.58 -8.32
N ASP A 68 10.02 -3.01 -9.11
CA ASP A 68 10.57 -2.65 -10.44
C ASP A 68 10.24 -1.33 -11.18
N ASN A 69 9.09 -0.68 -11.00
CA ASN A 69 8.62 0.39 -11.92
C ASN A 69 8.55 1.80 -11.31
N TYR A 70 9.45 2.10 -10.38
CA TYR A 70 9.44 3.31 -9.55
C TYR A 70 9.29 4.63 -10.33
N SER A 71 10.02 4.78 -11.45
CA SER A 71 9.98 6.04 -12.19
C SER A 71 8.58 6.31 -12.75
N MET A 72 7.89 5.29 -13.25
CA MET A 72 6.55 5.44 -13.83
C MET A 72 5.45 5.64 -12.79
N GLU A 73 5.63 5.14 -11.57
CA GLU A 73 4.68 5.33 -10.46
C GLU A 73 4.76 6.73 -9.87
N ILE A 74 5.97 7.27 -9.73
CA ILE A 74 6.21 8.50 -8.97
C ILE A 74 6.35 9.73 -9.85
N ASN A 75 6.82 9.57 -11.08
CA ASN A 75 6.95 10.68 -12.01
C ASN A 75 5.61 11.40 -12.30
N PRO A 76 4.47 10.72 -12.55
CA PRO A 76 3.19 11.39 -12.81
C PRO A 76 2.79 12.40 -11.72
N VAL A 77 3.09 12.11 -10.46
CA VAL A 77 2.79 12.99 -9.32
C VAL A 77 3.89 14.02 -9.11
N THR A 78 5.17 13.67 -9.22
CA THR A 78 6.24 14.68 -9.07
C THR A 78 6.18 15.77 -10.15
N PHE A 79 5.70 15.45 -11.36
CA PHE A 79 5.50 16.44 -12.42
C PHE A 79 4.32 17.37 -12.20
N SER A 80 3.43 17.10 -11.25
CA SER A 80 2.34 18.00 -10.87
C SER A 80 2.74 19.04 -9.82
N GLY A 81 4.03 19.09 -9.45
CA GLY A 81 4.52 19.94 -8.37
C GLY A 81 4.16 19.44 -6.96
N LYS A 82 3.56 18.24 -6.87
CA LYS A 82 3.30 17.56 -5.60
C LYS A 82 4.51 16.73 -5.17
N LYS A 83 4.81 16.80 -3.89
CA LYS A 83 5.86 16.04 -3.21
C LYS A 83 5.23 14.81 -2.55
N ILE A 84 6.06 13.84 -2.17
CA ILE A 84 5.54 12.54 -1.72
C ILE A 84 6.15 12.14 -0.37
N ILE A 85 5.29 11.67 0.51
CA ILE A 85 5.63 10.95 1.73
C ILE A 85 5.50 9.46 1.42
N ILE A 86 6.53 8.67 1.67
CA ILE A 86 6.54 7.23 1.41
C ILE A 86 6.78 6.49 2.73
N SER A 87 6.03 5.41 2.97
CA SER A 87 6.39 4.46 4.02
C SER A 87 7.78 3.91 3.74
N GLU A 88 8.69 4.04 4.71
CA GLU A 88 10.05 3.55 4.57
C GLU A 88 9.98 2.07 4.14
N PRO A 89 10.59 1.72 3.00
CA PRO A 89 10.40 0.42 2.43
C PRO A 89 10.92 -0.71 3.34
N LEU A 90 12.18 -0.65 3.74
CA LEU A 90 12.86 -1.64 4.56
C LEU A 90 12.12 -1.92 5.89
N LEU A 91 11.64 -0.89 6.60
CA LEU A 91 10.93 -1.02 7.86
C LEU A 91 9.55 -1.66 7.73
N LYS A 92 8.85 -1.52 6.61
CA LYS A 92 7.59 -2.26 6.39
C LYS A 92 7.85 -3.76 6.26
N LEU A 93 9.06 -4.16 5.90
CA LEU A 93 9.46 -5.56 5.77
C LEU A 93 10.06 -6.12 7.07
N SER A 94 10.35 -5.27 8.07
CA SER A 94 10.88 -5.71 9.37
C SER A 94 10.03 -6.80 10.02
N PRO A 95 8.67 -6.73 10.01
CA PRO A 95 7.86 -7.76 10.63
C PRO A 95 8.02 -9.14 9.97
N PHE A 96 8.34 -9.19 8.66
CA PHE A 96 8.55 -10.46 7.96
C PHE A 96 9.87 -11.11 8.33
N LEU A 97 10.90 -10.32 8.61
CA LEU A 97 12.16 -10.84 9.14
C LEU A 97 12.00 -11.27 10.60
N GLU A 98 11.34 -10.47 11.44
CA GLU A 98 11.09 -10.81 12.84
C GLU A 98 10.24 -12.09 13.03
N LEU A 99 9.40 -12.41 12.03
CA LEU A 99 8.58 -13.63 11.96
C LEU A 99 9.15 -14.65 10.97
N ASN A 100 10.48 -14.81 10.94
CA ASN A 100 11.20 -15.67 9.98
C ASN A 100 10.64 -17.11 9.85
N ASP A 101 9.99 -17.64 10.88
CA ASP A 101 9.37 -18.96 10.85
C ASP A 101 8.21 -19.09 9.83
N PHE A 102 7.69 -17.98 9.30
CA PHE A 102 6.56 -17.92 8.37
C PHE A 102 6.92 -17.48 6.94
N PHE A 103 8.11 -16.92 6.73
CA PHE A 103 8.49 -16.27 5.48
C PHE A 103 9.76 -16.85 4.87
N ASP A 104 9.79 -16.91 3.54
CA ASP A 104 10.99 -17.30 2.79
C ASP A 104 12.02 -16.17 2.81
N PHE A 105 13.12 -16.38 3.55
CA PHE A 105 14.15 -15.36 3.68
C PHE A 105 14.80 -15.00 2.34
N ASP A 106 15.02 -15.93 1.42
CA ASP A 106 15.66 -15.62 0.13
C ASP A 106 14.76 -14.67 -0.68
N ARG A 107 13.45 -14.88 -0.61
CA ARG A 107 12.47 -13.98 -1.20
C ARG A 107 12.46 -12.62 -0.51
N ILE A 108 12.42 -12.56 0.82
CA ILE A 108 12.42 -11.30 1.56
C ILE A 108 13.72 -10.52 1.32
N LYS A 109 14.87 -11.20 1.24
CA LYS A 109 16.18 -10.64 0.92
C LYS A 109 16.18 -9.98 -0.45
N GLU A 110 15.69 -10.68 -1.48
CA GLU A 110 15.56 -10.12 -2.84
C GLU A 110 14.77 -8.80 -2.83
N ILE A 111 13.65 -8.77 -2.08
CA ILE A 111 12.79 -7.59 -1.97
C ILE A 111 13.51 -6.44 -1.23
N LEU A 112 14.25 -6.73 -0.17
CA LEU A 112 15.05 -5.75 0.58
C LEU A 112 16.18 -5.16 -0.29
N ASP A 113 16.91 -6.00 -1.02
CA ASP A 113 17.98 -5.56 -1.91
C ASP A 113 17.45 -4.66 -3.04
N ASN A 114 16.33 -5.04 -3.66
CA ASN A 114 15.66 -4.21 -4.65
C ASN A 114 15.21 -2.86 -4.06
N SER A 115 14.76 -2.86 -2.80
CA SER A 115 14.34 -1.63 -2.10
C SER A 115 15.49 -0.69 -1.80
N ILE A 116 16.65 -1.23 -1.43
CA ILE A 116 17.91 -0.50 -1.26
C ILE A 116 18.31 0.15 -2.60
N ASP A 117 18.30 -0.63 -3.68
CA ASP A 117 18.70 -0.16 -5.01
C ASP A 117 17.80 0.94 -5.52
N ASN A 118 16.50 0.76 -5.35
CA ASN A 118 15.52 1.76 -5.71
C ASN A 118 15.71 3.04 -4.89
N THR A 119 15.89 2.92 -3.58
CA THR A 119 16.17 4.06 -2.70
C THR A 119 17.41 4.84 -3.12
N LEU A 120 18.49 4.16 -3.51
CA LEU A 120 19.71 4.82 -4.00
C LEU A 120 19.50 5.56 -5.33
N LYS A 121 18.67 5.04 -6.24
CA LYS A 121 18.29 5.73 -7.50
C LYS A 121 17.53 7.04 -7.24
N LEU A 122 17.02 7.25 -6.04
CA LEU A 122 16.14 8.36 -5.65
C LEU A 122 16.80 9.38 -4.76
N LYS A 123 18.08 9.18 -4.53
CA LYS A 123 18.91 10.01 -3.67
C LYS A 123 18.68 11.50 -3.89
N ASP A 124 18.76 11.96 -5.13
CA ASP A 124 18.65 13.38 -5.43
C ASP A 124 17.25 13.93 -5.09
N LYS A 125 16.18 13.19 -5.44
CA LYS A 125 14.80 13.57 -5.10
C LYS A 125 14.57 13.60 -3.58
N MET A 126 15.19 12.68 -2.84
CA MET A 126 15.14 12.68 -1.39
C MET A 126 15.92 13.86 -0.81
N LEU A 127 17.13 14.12 -1.27
CA LEU A 127 17.97 15.25 -0.82
C LEU A 127 17.40 16.62 -1.19
N ASP A 128 16.53 16.71 -2.18
CA ASP A 128 15.74 17.90 -2.51
C ASP A 128 14.42 18.00 -1.70
N ALA A 129 14.21 17.08 -0.75
CA ALA A 129 12.97 16.91 0.00
C ALA A 129 11.71 16.81 -0.89
N THR A 130 11.85 16.29 -2.11
CA THR A 130 10.69 15.94 -2.95
C THR A 130 10.05 14.64 -2.48
N ILE A 131 10.86 13.76 -1.87
CA ILE A 131 10.45 12.47 -1.32
C ILE A 131 10.93 12.39 0.12
N ILE A 132 10.02 12.06 1.04
CA ILE A 132 10.31 11.93 2.47
C ILE A 132 9.88 10.55 2.93
N TYR A 133 10.82 9.80 3.50
CA TYR A 133 10.52 8.52 4.14
C TYR A 133 10.06 8.74 5.58
N ILE A 134 9.03 7.99 5.97
CA ILE A 134 8.51 7.91 7.33
C ILE A 134 8.46 6.45 7.78
N ASN A 135 8.60 6.19 9.07
CA ASN A 135 8.27 4.87 9.61
C ASN A 135 6.74 4.79 9.73
N PRO A 136 6.02 3.93 8.98
CA PRO A 136 4.56 3.83 9.13
C PRO A 136 4.15 3.31 10.51
N ASN A 137 4.94 2.43 11.13
CA ASN A 137 4.66 1.83 12.44
C ASN A 137 4.52 2.90 13.53
N ASP A 138 5.29 3.99 13.42
CA ASP A 138 5.24 5.12 14.34
C ASP A 138 3.87 5.83 14.40
N TYR A 139 3.01 5.63 13.40
CA TYR A 139 1.68 6.25 13.30
C TYR A 139 0.55 5.29 13.67
N ILE A 140 0.77 3.98 13.54
CA ILE A 140 -0.26 2.96 13.73
C ILE A 140 -0.08 2.11 14.99
N LEU A 141 1.06 2.21 15.68
CA LEU A 141 1.39 1.37 16.84
C LEU A 141 0.30 1.43 17.92
N GLU A 142 -0.24 2.63 18.19
CA GLU A 142 -1.25 2.85 19.22
C GLU A 142 -2.64 2.29 18.86
N ILE A 143 -2.86 1.93 17.60
CA ILE A 143 -4.18 1.53 17.06
C ILE A 143 -4.11 0.19 16.29
N LYS A 144 -3.04 -0.57 16.44
CA LYS A 144 -2.80 -1.79 15.66
C LYS A 144 -3.87 -2.86 15.89
N GLU A 145 -4.33 -3.00 17.13
CA GLU A 145 -5.43 -3.92 17.48
C GLU A 145 -6.76 -3.46 16.85
N ASP A 146 -7.02 -2.16 16.85
CA ASP A 146 -8.21 -1.58 16.22
C ASP A 146 -8.19 -1.80 14.70
N ILE A 147 -7.01 -1.76 14.06
CA ILE A 147 -6.86 -2.07 12.63
C ILE A 147 -7.29 -3.51 12.35
N TYR A 148 -6.78 -4.48 13.13
CA TYR A 148 -7.11 -5.88 12.94
C TYR A 148 -8.59 -6.15 13.16
N LYS A 149 -9.17 -5.60 14.24
CA LYS A 149 -10.60 -5.72 14.53
C LYS A 149 -11.45 -5.11 13.41
N THR A 150 -11.13 -3.89 13.00
CA THR A 150 -11.85 -3.20 11.91
C THR A 150 -11.78 -3.97 10.60
N ALA A 151 -10.62 -4.54 10.28
CA ALA A 151 -10.46 -5.37 9.09
C ALA A 151 -11.34 -6.63 9.13
N ARG A 152 -11.48 -7.28 10.31
CA ARG A 152 -12.41 -8.41 10.49
C ARG A 152 -13.87 -7.99 10.33
N ASP A 153 -14.28 -6.91 10.99
CA ASP A 153 -15.65 -6.40 10.96
C ASP A 153 -16.07 -6.04 9.52
N ILE A 154 -15.18 -5.39 8.76
CA ILE A 154 -15.44 -5.05 7.35
C ILE A 154 -15.38 -6.29 6.46
N THR A 155 -14.50 -7.24 6.74
CA THR A 155 -14.45 -8.52 6.00
C THR A 155 -15.79 -9.22 6.05
N ILE A 156 -16.40 -9.36 7.23
CA ILE A 156 -17.69 -10.06 7.35
C ILE A 156 -18.83 -9.27 6.72
N GLN A 157 -18.84 -7.94 6.85
CA GLN A 157 -19.81 -7.08 6.16
C GLN A 157 -19.73 -7.24 4.64
N TYR A 158 -18.51 -7.19 4.10
CA TYR A 158 -18.26 -7.34 2.67
C TYR A 158 -18.70 -8.72 2.16
N ILE A 159 -18.42 -9.78 2.91
CA ILE A 159 -18.84 -11.14 2.60
C ILE A 159 -20.37 -11.26 2.61
N ASN A 160 -21.03 -10.80 3.68
CA ASN A 160 -22.49 -10.86 3.79
C ASN A 160 -23.19 -10.12 2.66
N GLU A 161 -22.73 -8.90 2.34
CA GLU A 161 -23.31 -8.11 1.26
C GLU A 161 -23.13 -8.77 -0.11
N ASN A 162 -21.93 -9.27 -0.42
CA ASN A 162 -21.63 -9.78 -1.75
C ASN A 162 -22.09 -11.23 -1.96
N LEU A 163 -22.13 -12.04 -0.91
CA LEU A 163 -22.55 -13.45 -0.97
C LEU A 163 -24.02 -13.64 -0.54
N GLU A 164 -24.71 -12.57 -0.13
CA GLU A 164 -26.10 -12.61 0.35
C GLU A 164 -26.25 -13.55 1.56
N THR A 165 -25.32 -13.45 2.52
CA THR A 165 -25.30 -14.20 3.78
C THR A 165 -25.54 -13.29 4.99
N ASP A 166 -25.71 -13.87 6.19
CA ASP A 166 -26.01 -13.13 7.42
C ASP A 166 -25.25 -13.69 8.62
N TYR A 167 -23.91 -13.66 8.53
CA TYR A 167 -23.01 -14.08 9.59
C TYR A 167 -22.68 -12.90 10.52
N ASN A 168 -22.62 -13.14 11.84
CA ASN A 168 -22.33 -12.08 12.80
C ASN A 168 -20.85 -11.68 12.79
N ASP A 169 -19.97 -12.67 12.71
CA ASP A 169 -18.54 -12.47 12.66
C ASP A 169 -17.84 -13.45 11.71
N VAL A 170 -16.54 -13.22 11.56
CA VAL A 170 -15.67 -14.00 10.68
C VAL A 170 -15.52 -15.44 11.16
N ASP A 171 -15.51 -15.68 12.48
CA ASP A 171 -15.27 -17.01 13.04
C ASP A 171 -16.48 -17.92 12.79
N ASP A 172 -17.70 -17.40 12.90
CA ASP A 172 -18.93 -18.11 12.52
C ASP A 172 -18.88 -18.55 11.04
N PHE A 173 -18.47 -17.64 10.15
CA PHE A 173 -18.35 -17.94 8.72
C PHE A 173 -17.26 -18.99 8.44
N VAL A 174 -16.11 -18.91 9.13
CA VAL A 174 -15.06 -19.93 9.01
C VAL A 174 -15.56 -21.28 9.52
N HIS A 175 -16.19 -21.32 10.69
CA HIS A 175 -16.64 -22.56 11.32
C HIS A 175 -17.59 -23.35 10.42
N ASP A 176 -18.62 -22.69 9.87
CA ASP A 176 -19.64 -23.30 9.01
C ASP A 176 -19.10 -23.83 7.68
N ASN A 177 -17.94 -23.34 7.25
CA ASN A 177 -17.37 -23.61 5.94
C ASN A 177 -16.01 -24.32 6.02
N ASN A 178 -15.53 -24.66 7.23
CA ASN A 178 -14.18 -25.18 7.47
C ASN A 178 -13.89 -26.51 6.75
N GLY A 179 -14.92 -27.33 6.55
CA GLY A 179 -14.80 -28.63 5.88
C GLY A 179 -14.80 -28.56 4.36
N LEU A 180 -15.02 -27.38 3.76
CA LEU A 180 -15.15 -27.24 2.31
C LEU A 180 -13.79 -27.04 1.65
N SER A 181 -13.56 -27.77 0.56
CA SER A 181 -12.46 -27.49 -0.37
C SER A 181 -12.69 -26.20 -1.16
N PHE A 182 -11.66 -25.65 -1.80
CA PHE A 182 -11.81 -24.49 -2.70
C PHE A 182 -12.88 -24.68 -3.78
N LYS A 183 -12.99 -25.90 -4.32
CA LYS A 183 -14.00 -26.21 -5.34
C LYS A 183 -15.41 -26.16 -4.75
N GLU A 184 -15.61 -26.73 -3.57
CA GLU A 184 -16.91 -26.70 -2.89
C GLU A 184 -17.29 -25.29 -2.42
N LEU A 185 -16.29 -24.47 -2.06
CA LEU A 185 -16.50 -23.04 -1.78
C LEU A 185 -16.94 -22.28 -3.03
N ASP A 186 -16.32 -22.51 -4.19
CA ASP A 186 -16.75 -21.91 -5.46
C ASP A 186 -18.17 -22.36 -5.87
N GLU A 187 -18.53 -23.61 -5.59
CA GLU A 187 -19.89 -24.13 -5.86
C GLU A 187 -20.93 -23.55 -4.90
N LYS A 188 -20.62 -23.47 -3.59
CA LYS A 188 -21.52 -22.91 -2.57
C LYS A 188 -21.66 -21.40 -2.68
N TYR A 189 -20.57 -20.70 -3.00
CA TYR A 189 -20.52 -19.24 -3.14
C TYR A 189 -19.91 -18.83 -4.48
N PRO A 190 -20.66 -18.92 -5.60
CA PRO A 190 -20.13 -18.62 -6.93
C PRO A 190 -19.56 -17.19 -7.10
N LYS A 191 -19.99 -16.25 -6.26
CA LYS A 191 -19.50 -14.87 -6.25
C LYS A 191 -18.17 -14.70 -5.49
N LEU A 192 -17.78 -15.65 -4.62
CA LEU A 192 -16.61 -15.53 -3.75
C LEU A 192 -15.31 -15.31 -4.54
N ASN A 193 -15.09 -16.10 -5.59
CA ASN A 193 -13.95 -15.89 -6.48
C ASN A 193 -13.98 -14.49 -7.12
N ASN A 194 -15.14 -13.99 -7.51
CA ASN A 194 -15.25 -12.71 -8.22
C ASN A 194 -15.02 -11.49 -7.34
N ILE A 195 -15.18 -11.62 -6.02
CA ILE A 195 -15.02 -10.49 -5.08
C ILE A 195 -13.65 -10.47 -4.40
N LEU A 196 -12.88 -11.56 -4.47
CA LEU A 196 -11.50 -11.59 -3.99
C LEU A 196 -10.53 -11.11 -5.07
N PHE A 197 -9.86 -9.98 -4.83
CA PHE A 197 -8.84 -9.41 -5.71
C PHE A 197 -7.51 -9.20 -4.98
N THR A 198 -6.55 -10.09 -5.23
CA THR A 198 -5.15 -9.92 -4.82
C THR A 198 -4.35 -9.12 -5.86
N VAL A 199 -3.08 -8.85 -5.59
CA VAL A 199 -2.20 -7.98 -6.41
C VAL A 199 -2.19 -8.38 -7.88
N ASP A 200 -1.87 -9.65 -8.17
CA ASP A 200 -1.78 -10.18 -9.54
C ASP A 200 -2.99 -11.05 -9.92
N SER A 201 -4.09 -10.96 -9.16
CA SER A 201 -5.30 -11.71 -9.48
C SER A 201 -5.96 -11.24 -10.78
N THR A 202 -6.49 -12.21 -11.53
CA THR A 202 -7.33 -11.93 -12.70
C THR A 202 -8.66 -12.67 -12.59
N LEU A 203 -9.68 -12.22 -13.33
CA LEU A 203 -10.99 -12.89 -13.41
C LEU A 203 -10.90 -14.32 -13.98
N LYS A 204 -9.79 -14.70 -14.61
CA LYS A 204 -9.58 -16.04 -15.16
C LYS A 204 -9.03 -17.02 -14.13
N MET A 205 -8.47 -16.52 -13.04
CA MET A 205 -7.92 -17.38 -11.97
C MET A 205 -9.06 -17.91 -11.10
N SER A 206 -8.95 -19.19 -10.74
CA SER A 206 -9.76 -19.82 -9.70
C SER A 206 -9.44 -19.24 -8.32
N LEU A 207 -10.34 -19.44 -7.35
CA LEU A 207 -10.15 -18.99 -5.98
C LEU A 207 -8.83 -19.53 -5.39
N LYS A 208 -8.55 -20.82 -5.60
CA LYS A 208 -7.29 -21.46 -5.18
C LYS A 208 -6.06 -20.80 -5.79
N GLU A 209 -6.09 -20.50 -7.09
CA GLU A 209 -4.96 -19.87 -7.78
C GLU A 209 -4.69 -18.46 -7.25
N LYS A 210 -5.75 -17.67 -6.98
CA LYS A 210 -5.61 -16.32 -6.41
C LYS A 210 -4.96 -16.34 -5.02
N ILE A 211 -5.38 -17.28 -4.19
CA ILE A 211 -4.83 -17.48 -2.84
C ILE A 211 -3.36 -17.89 -2.91
N ILE A 212 -3.03 -18.89 -3.73
CA ILE A 212 -1.65 -19.36 -3.91
C ILE A 212 -0.76 -18.24 -4.46
N GLN A 213 -1.24 -17.48 -5.45
CA GLN A 213 -0.48 -16.36 -6.00
C GLN A 213 -0.26 -15.28 -4.94
N GLY A 214 -1.29 -14.94 -4.16
CA GLY A 214 -1.16 -13.98 -3.05
C GLY A 214 -0.08 -14.39 -2.03
N TYR A 215 0.04 -15.69 -1.73
CA TYR A 215 1.11 -16.18 -0.85
C TYR A 215 2.50 -16.04 -1.46
N ILE A 216 2.64 -16.31 -2.76
CA ILE A 216 3.90 -16.11 -3.49
C ILE A 216 4.28 -14.63 -3.49
N ASP A 217 3.32 -13.75 -3.79
CA ASP A 217 3.54 -12.29 -3.85
C ASP A 217 4.00 -11.74 -2.49
N CYS A 218 3.47 -12.30 -1.40
CA CYS A 218 3.79 -11.93 -0.02
C CYS A 218 4.98 -12.69 0.59
N GLY A 219 5.56 -13.67 -0.11
CA GLY A 219 6.66 -14.49 0.40
C GLY A 219 6.29 -15.45 1.56
N ILE A 220 5.02 -15.85 1.65
CA ILE A 220 4.53 -16.78 2.67
C ILE A 220 4.97 -18.21 2.30
N ASP A 221 5.57 -18.92 3.27
CA ASP A 221 5.95 -20.32 3.08
C ASP A 221 4.69 -21.22 3.01
N LYS A 222 4.53 -21.90 1.87
CA LYS A 222 3.39 -22.80 1.60
C LYS A 222 3.29 -23.95 2.60
N GLU A 223 4.42 -24.45 3.11
CA GLU A 223 4.41 -25.54 4.09
C GLU A 223 3.83 -25.10 5.45
N LYS A 224 3.84 -23.80 5.74
CA LYS A 224 3.39 -23.24 7.03
C LYS A 224 1.89 -23.00 7.08
N ILE A 225 1.23 -22.98 5.93
CA ILE A 225 -0.21 -22.75 5.80
C ILE A 225 -0.97 -24.02 5.39
N LYS A 226 -0.29 -25.17 5.32
CA LYS A 226 -0.88 -26.43 4.82
C LYS A 226 -2.01 -26.97 5.69
N ASP A 227 -2.00 -26.62 6.98
CA ASP A 227 -2.99 -27.06 7.95
C ASP A 227 -4.20 -26.11 8.01
N MET A 228 -4.13 -24.96 7.33
CA MET A 228 -5.25 -24.03 7.23
C MET A 228 -6.27 -24.53 6.20
N SER A 229 -7.54 -24.51 6.56
CA SER A 229 -8.61 -24.84 5.62
C SER A 229 -8.70 -23.82 4.48
N ALA A 230 -9.38 -24.20 3.40
CA ALA A 230 -9.55 -23.33 2.24
C ALA A 230 -10.27 -22.02 2.63
N ILE A 231 -11.24 -22.07 3.55
CA ILE A 231 -11.97 -20.88 3.96
C ILE A 231 -11.13 -19.98 4.87
N GLU A 232 -10.33 -20.55 5.78
CA GLU A 232 -9.41 -19.77 6.62
C GLU A 232 -8.43 -18.99 5.74
N GLN A 233 -7.85 -19.66 4.73
CA GLN A 233 -6.95 -19.04 3.77
C GLN A 233 -7.59 -17.85 3.04
N VAL A 234 -8.85 -17.99 2.61
CA VAL A 234 -9.61 -16.92 1.94
C VAL A 234 -9.87 -15.75 2.89
N ILE A 235 -10.33 -16.04 4.11
CA ILE A 235 -10.65 -15.05 5.11
C ILE A 235 -9.42 -14.26 5.56
N PHE A 236 -8.31 -14.92 5.85
CA PHE A 236 -7.09 -14.22 6.22
C PHE A 236 -6.56 -13.34 5.08
N THR A 237 -6.76 -13.75 3.83
CA THR A 237 -6.43 -12.92 2.67
C THR A 237 -7.30 -11.66 2.65
N PHE A 238 -8.61 -11.75 2.87
CA PHE A 238 -9.46 -10.56 2.98
C PHE A 238 -9.05 -9.64 4.13
N ILE A 239 -8.83 -10.20 5.32
CA ILE A 239 -8.41 -9.43 6.50
C ILE A 239 -7.10 -8.70 6.21
N GLY A 240 -6.12 -9.36 5.57
CA GLY A 240 -4.86 -8.73 5.18
C GLY A 240 -5.05 -7.56 4.21
N LEU A 241 -5.91 -7.74 3.19
CA LEU A 241 -6.20 -6.71 2.19
C LEU A 241 -6.96 -5.51 2.78
N PHE A 242 -7.97 -5.74 3.62
CA PHE A 242 -8.66 -4.67 4.34
C PHE A 242 -7.76 -3.99 5.37
N GLY A 243 -6.97 -4.76 6.13
CA GLY A 243 -6.00 -4.23 7.08
C GLY A 243 -5.00 -3.28 6.42
N GLN A 244 -4.46 -3.68 5.27
CA GLN A 244 -3.59 -2.83 4.46
C GLN A 244 -4.29 -1.53 4.01
N ALA A 245 -5.50 -1.62 3.48
CA ALA A 245 -6.24 -0.44 3.03
C ALA A 245 -6.57 0.52 4.20
N PHE A 246 -6.92 -0.03 5.37
CA PHE A 246 -7.21 0.76 6.57
C PHE A 246 -5.97 1.42 7.17
N GLU A 247 -4.83 0.72 7.18
CA GLU A 247 -3.53 1.28 7.58
C GLU A 247 -3.21 2.53 6.75
N LEU A 248 -3.31 2.41 5.43
CA LEU A 248 -3.01 3.50 4.49
C LEU A 248 -3.93 4.70 4.69
N LYS A 249 -5.24 4.45 4.85
CA LYS A 249 -6.24 5.46 5.17
C LYS A 249 -5.89 6.20 6.47
N THR A 250 -5.53 5.45 7.50
CA THR A 250 -5.26 6.00 8.83
C THR A 250 -4.03 6.90 8.83
N ILE A 251 -2.95 6.48 8.20
CA ILE A 251 -1.72 7.28 8.09
C ILE A 251 -2.01 8.59 7.32
N SER A 252 -2.76 8.52 6.21
CA SER A 252 -3.19 9.69 5.44
C SER A 252 -3.97 10.70 6.31
N ILE A 253 -4.88 10.22 7.16
CA ILE A 253 -5.65 11.05 8.10
C ILE A 253 -4.72 11.71 9.14
N ILE A 254 -3.81 10.96 9.75
CA ILE A 254 -2.88 11.47 10.79
C ILE A 254 -1.95 12.54 10.20
N LEU A 255 -1.45 12.31 8.98
CA LEU A 255 -0.58 13.25 8.26
C LEU A 255 -1.34 14.44 7.67
N LYS A 256 -2.68 14.38 7.61
CA LYS A 256 -3.55 15.37 6.97
C LYS A 256 -3.15 15.65 5.52
N CYS A 257 -2.86 14.58 4.77
CA CYS A 257 -2.53 14.66 3.35
C CYS A 257 -3.31 13.60 2.55
N PRO A 258 -3.64 13.86 1.28
CA PRO A 258 -4.34 12.88 0.44
C PRO A 258 -3.50 11.62 0.19
N LEU A 259 -4.18 10.50 -0.05
CA LEU A 259 -3.56 9.22 -0.34
C LEU A 259 -3.35 9.04 -1.85
N TYR A 260 -2.12 8.73 -2.25
CA TYR A 260 -1.79 8.36 -3.62
C TYR A 260 -1.63 6.84 -3.70
N ILE A 261 -2.52 6.19 -4.44
CA ILE A 261 -2.52 4.74 -4.67
C ILE A 261 -2.37 4.49 -6.17
N THR A 262 -1.54 3.50 -6.52
CA THR A 262 -1.31 3.06 -7.90
C THR A 262 -1.90 1.69 -8.19
N ARG A 263 -2.26 0.93 -7.14
CA ARG A 263 -2.71 -0.46 -7.21
C ARG A 263 -4.25 -0.58 -7.23
N PRO A 264 -4.84 -1.22 -8.26
CA PRO A 264 -6.29 -1.36 -8.40
C PRO A 264 -6.97 -2.11 -7.25
N ASN A 265 -6.34 -3.16 -6.72
CA ASN A 265 -6.91 -3.92 -5.61
C ASN A 265 -7.02 -3.06 -4.34
N VAL A 266 -5.98 -2.26 -4.03
CA VAL A 266 -5.98 -1.40 -2.83
C VAL A 266 -7.07 -0.34 -2.90
N ILE A 267 -7.27 0.32 -4.06
CA ILE A 267 -8.31 1.35 -4.20
C ILE A 267 -9.72 0.75 -4.08
N MET A 268 -9.93 -0.50 -4.51
CA MET A 268 -11.19 -1.21 -4.34
C MET A 268 -11.51 -1.41 -2.85
N TYR A 269 -10.58 -1.98 -2.07
CA TYR A 269 -10.77 -2.19 -0.64
C TYR A 269 -10.87 -0.87 0.14
N LEU A 270 -10.12 0.16 -0.25
CA LEU A 270 -10.21 1.49 0.35
C LEU A 270 -11.62 2.10 0.22
N ASN A 271 -12.30 1.86 -0.90
CA ASN A 271 -13.65 2.38 -1.14
C ASN A 271 -14.74 1.64 -0.35
N CYS A 272 -14.41 0.56 0.37
CA CYS A 272 -15.34 -0.13 1.25
C CYS A 272 -15.45 0.50 2.64
N PHE A 273 -14.51 1.38 3.03
CA PHE A 273 -14.54 2.02 4.34
C PHE A 273 -15.56 3.16 4.38
N ILE A 274 -16.41 3.15 5.41
CA ILE A 274 -17.27 4.29 5.72
C ILE A 274 -16.40 5.51 6.06
N TYR A 275 -16.83 6.69 5.61
CA TYR A 275 -16.16 7.95 5.90
C TYR A 275 -16.45 8.39 7.33
N VAL A 276 -15.42 8.82 8.07
CA VAL A 276 -15.56 9.28 9.45
C VAL A 276 -16.11 10.71 9.51
N ASP A 277 -15.67 11.57 8.59
CA ASP A 277 -16.09 12.96 8.47
C ASP A 277 -16.00 13.47 7.01
N ASN A 278 -16.27 14.76 6.81
CA ASN A 278 -16.18 15.39 5.48
C ASN A 278 -14.75 15.44 4.95
N ASP A 279 -13.76 15.68 5.81
CA ASP A 279 -12.34 15.74 5.41
C ASP A 279 -11.88 14.38 4.90
N ASP A 280 -12.27 13.29 5.57
CA ASP A 280 -12.00 11.90 5.17
C ASP A 280 -12.63 11.60 3.81
N LYS A 281 -13.90 11.98 3.62
CA LYS A 281 -14.61 11.82 2.34
C LYS A 281 -13.93 12.57 1.19
N GLU A 282 -13.49 13.81 1.43
CA GLU A 282 -12.76 14.60 0.42
C GLU A 282 -11.44 13.93 0.04
N ARG A 283 -10.68 13.42 1.02
CA ARG A 283 -9.41 12.70 0.77
C ARG A 283 -9.61 11.44 -0.04
N ILE A 284 -10.62 10.63 0.25
CA ILE A 284 -10.91 9.43 -0.55
C ILE A 284 -11.30 9.80 -1.98
N SER A 285 -12.10 10.86 -2.15
CA SER A 285 -12.42 11.38 -3.49
C SER A 285 -11.17 11.82 -4.25
N GLU A 286 -10.28 12.57 -3.62
CA GLU A 286 -9.00 12.98 -4.21
C GLU A 286 -8.12 11.76 -4.55
N SER A 287 -8.12 10.74 -3.69
CA SER A 287 -7.39 9.49 -3.92
C SER A 287 -7.88 8.76 -5.18
N ASN A 288 -9.19 8.73 -5.41
CA ASN A 288 -9.79 8.16 -6.63
C ASN A 288 -9.40 8.95 -7.89
N VAL A 289 -9.36 10.29 -7.81
CA VAL A 289 -8.89 11.16 -8.91
C VAL A 289 -7.43 10.90 -9.23
N LEU A 290 -6.57 10.85 -8.21
CA LEU A 290 -5.14 10.58 -8.37
C LEU A 290 -4.88 9.17 -8.93
N PHE A 291 -5.65 8.18 -8.50
CA PHE A 291 -5.59 6.82 -9.05
C PHE A 291 -5.97 6.81 -10.54
N ALA A 292 -7.09 7.42 -10.92
CA ALA A 292 -7.51 7.49 -12.32
C ALA A 292 -6.47 8.19 -13.20
N LEU A 293 -5.86 9.26 -12.67
CA LEU A 293 -4.76 9.96 -13.32
C LEU A 293 -3.56 9.06 -13.57
N TYR A 294 -3.12 8.33 -12.55
CA TYR A 294 -2.05 7.36 -12.71
C TYR A 294 -2.41 6.32 -13.79
N GLN A 295 -3.62 5.76 -13.80
CA GLN A 295 -4.01 4.76 -14.79
C GLN A 295 -3.89 5.27 -16.24
N VAL A 296 -4.18 6.55 -16.49
CA VAL A 296 -4.10 7.16 -17.83
C VAL A 296 -2.67 7.55 -18.20
N LEU A 297 -1.87 8.01 -17.24
CA LEU A 297 -0.53 8.54 -17.50
C LEU A 297 0.57 7.49 -17.42
N LYS A 298 0.35 6.38 -16.71
CA LYS A 298 1.41 5.39 -16.44
C LYS A 298 2.07 4.84 -17.71
N SER A 299 1.37 4.78 -18.85
CA SER A 299 1.94 4.30 -20.13
C SER A 299 2.54 5.41 -21.01
N LYS A 300 2.44 6.69 -20.59
CA LYS A 300 2.99 7.82 -21.35
C LYS A 300 4.46 8.05 -20.98
N ASN A 301 5.28 8.49 -21.93
CA ASN A 301 6.68 8.80 -21.66
C ASN A 301 6.77 10.01 -20.70
N PRO A 302 7.63 10.00 -19.66
CA PRO A 302 7.88 11.16 -18.78
C PRO A 302 8.07 12.49 -19.50
N GLU A 303 8.69 12.52 -20.69
CA GLU A 303 8.86 13.74 -21.49
C GLU A 303 7.56 14.22 -22.14
N GLN A 304 6.62 13.31 -22.43
CA GLN A 304 5.26 13.64 -22.91
C GLN A 304 4.36 14.16 -21.78
N ILE A 305 4.71 13.86 -20.52
CA ILE A 305 3.99 14.33 -19.32
C ILE A 305 4.52 15.71 -18.88
N LYS A 306 5.70 16.12 -19.37
CA LYS A 306 6.36 17.38 -19.04
C LYS A 306 5.47 18.55 -19.49
N TYR A 307 4.92 19.27 -18.52
CA TYR A 307 3.92 20.34 -18.67
C TYR A 307 2.50 19.89 -19.03
N CYS A 308 1.90 19.05 -18.20
CA CYS A 308 0.45 19.16 -18.01
C CYS A 308 0.17 20.39 -17.12
N GLY A 309 0.25 21.60 -17.69
CA GLY A 309 -0.27 22.83 -17.06
C GLY A 309 -1.77 22.74 -16.71
N ASP A 310 -2.41 21.66 -17.17
CA ASP A 310 -3.77 21.27 -16.89
C ASP A 310 -3.90 20.29 -15.71
N TYR A 311 -2.84 19.85 -15.00
CA TYR A 311 -3.00 18.96 -13.84
C TYR A 311 -4.00 19.53 -12.81
N LYS A 312 -3.83 20.81 -12.47
CA LYS A 312 -4.76 21.49 -11.55
C LYS A 312 -6.17 21.53 -12.13
N LYS A 313 -6.33 21.79 -13.43
CA LYS A 313 -7.64 21.78 -14.11
C LYS A 313 -8.24 20.38 -14.24
N ILE A 314 -7.42 19.35 -14.39
CA ILE A 314 -7.80 17.94 -14.43
C ILE A 314 -8.33 17.54 -13.05
N VAL A 315 -7.57 17.80 -11.99
CA VAL A 315 -8.01 17.56 -10.60
C VAL A 315 -9.28 18.36 -10.30
N GLU A 316 -9.37 19.63 -10.71
CA GLU A 316 -10.58 20.44 -10.55
C GLU A 316 -11.77 19.87 -11.36
N SER A 317 -11.56 19.43 -12.60
CA SER A 317 -12.61 18.85 -13.45
C SER A 317 -13.11 17.50 -12.93
N LEU A 318 -12.20 16.72 -12.34
CA LEU A 318 -12.46 15.42 -11.73
C LEU A 318 -12.80 15.54 -10.24
N SER A 319 -12.78 16.72 -9.64
CA SER A 319 -13.27 16.93 -8.27
C SER A 319 -14.78 16.67 -8.14
N LYS A 320 -15.50 16.62 -9.27
CA LYS A 320 -16.88 16.16 -9.34
C LYS A 320 -16.95 14.69 -8.94
N LYS A 321 -17.95 14.36 -8.11
CA LYS A 321 -18.19 12.98 -7.69
C LYS A 321 -18.75 12.17 -8.87
N TYR A 322 -18.01 11.16 -9.31
CA TYR A 322 -18.51 10.15 -10.24
C TYR A 322 -18.92 8.87 -9.50
N ASN A 323 -19.66 8.00 -10.19
CA ASN A 323 -20.24 6.79 -9.58
C ASN A 323 -19.24 5.63 -9.51
N SER A 324 -18.23 5.61 -10.38
CA SER A 324 -17.22 4.56 -10.45
C SER A 324 -15.83 5.10 -10.81
N ILE A 325 -14.77 4.33 -10.51
CA ILE A 325 -13.40 4.63 -10.94
C ILE A 325 -13.30 4.68 -12.47
N ASP A 326 -14.04 3.82 -13.18
CA ASP A 326 -14.05 3.79 -14.65
C ASP A 326 -14.58 5.10 -15.24
N ASP A 327 -15.56 5.74 -14.58
CA ASP A 327 -16.05 7.06 -14.99
C ASP A 327 -14.94 8.12 -14.90
N TYR A 328 -14.17 8.13 -13.78
CA TYR A 328 -13.02 9.03 -13.63
C TYR A 328 -11.98 8.82 -14.73
N VAL A 329 -11.64 7.55 -15.02
CA VAL A 329 -10.67 7.19 -16.07
C VAL A 329 -11.16 7.63 -17.44
N ASN A 330 -12.44 7.41 -17.75
CA ASN A 330 -13.02 7.76 -19.06
C ASN A 330 -13.12 9.26 -19.27
N GLU A 331 -13.51 10.04 -18.25
CA GLU A 331 -13.50 11.50 -18.34
C GLU A 331 -12.08 12.04 -18.52
N LEU A 332 -11.11 11.46 -17.81
CA LEU A 332 -9.73 11.90 -17.94
C LEU A 332 -9.16 11.66 -19.34
N LYS A 333 -9.45 10.51 -19.96
CA LYS A 333 -8.99 10.22 -21.33
C LYS A 333 -9.42 11.32 -22.31
N LYS A 334 -10.62 11.90 -22.15
CA LYS A 334 -11.11 13.01 -22.99
C LYS A 334 -10.29 14.31 -22.85
N ILE A 335 -9.58 14.48 -21.74
CA ILE A 335 -8.81 15.70 -21.43
C ILE A 335 -7.35 15.56 -21.86
N VAL A 336 -6.81 14.33 -21.81
CA VAL A 336 -5.38 14.05 -22.06
C VAL A 336 -5.13 13.44 -23.45
N ASP A 337 -6.19 13.17 -24.23
CA ASP A 337 -6.12 12.91 -25.68
C ASP A 337 -6.17 14.23 -26.46
#